data_AF-A0A8H5TVW5-F1
#
_entry.id   AF-A0A8H5TVW5-F1
#
_cell.length_a   1.000
_cell.length_b   1.000
_cell.length_c   1.000
_cell.angle_alpha   90.00
_cell.angle_beta   90.00
_cell.angle_gamma   90.00
#
_symmetry.space_group_name_H-M   'P 1'
#
loop_
_entity.id
_entity.type
_entity.pdbx_description
1 polymer ?
#
loop_
_entity_poly.entity_id
_entity_poly.type
_entity_poly.pdbx_seq_one_letter_code
_entity_poly.pdbx_strand_id
1 'polypeptide(L)'
;MQTMSWERPKLPPYTSRVADFTGLYQQHLRDLMVWVENIITPPTPTNYTVVERQVEVTLSASVRKGIQPVVELFVDDSKRTQSMVGWQRRKPPRTMRAALD
;
A
#
# COMPACT_ATOMS: atom_id res chain seq x y z
N MET A 1 -23.39 -2.56 44.58
CA MET A 1 -22.26 -2.99 43.73
C MET A 1 -22.56 -2.53 42.30
N GLN A 2 -21.82 -1.57 41.77
CA GLN A 2 -22.13 -0.91 40.49
C GLN A 2 -21.06 -1.30 39.47
N THR A 3 -21.46 -1.97 38.38
CA THR A 3 -20.58 -2.36 37.29
C THR A 3 -20.30 -1.14 36.41
N MET A 4 -19.04 -0.70 36.40
CA MET A 4 -18.56 0.39 35.57
C MET A 4 -18.50 -0.11 34.11
N SER A 5 -19.51 0.25 33.32
CA SER A 5 -19.53 0.04 31.86
C SER A 5 -18.46 0.93 31.24
N TRP A 6 -17.41 0.34 30.64
CA TRP A 6 -16.49 1.10 29.82
C TRP A 6 -17.11 1.21 28.42
N GLU A 7 -17.70 2.35 28.10
CA GLU A 7 -17.98 2.69 26.70
C GLU A 7 -16.82 3.56 26.19
N ARG A 8 -16.13 3.09 25.14
CA ARG A 8 -15.14 3.93 24.45
C ARG A 8 -15.86 5.19 23.97
N PRO A 9 -15.27 6.39 24.15
CA PRO A 9 -15.82 7.61 23.57
C PRO A 9 -16.05 7.38 22.07
N LYS A 10 -17.28 7.61 21.60
CA LYS A 10 -17.59 7.59 20.17
C LYS A 10 -16.91 8.82 19.55
N LEU A 11 -15.72 8.60 18.97
CA LEU A 11 -15.04 9.63 18.20
C LEU A 11 -15.96 10.07 17.05
N PRO A 12 -16.02 11.37 16.73
CA PRO A 12 -16.80 11.85 15.60
C PRO A 12 -16.35 11.11 14.32
N PRO A 13 -17.24 10.89 13.34
CA PRO A 13 -16.86 10.24 12.10
C PRO A 13 -15.76 11.07 11.46
N TYR A 14 -14.53 10.55 11.46
CA TYR A 14 -13.43 11.12 10.69
C TYR A 14 -13.95 11.30 9.28
N THR A 15 -14.07 12.54 8.82
CA THR A 15 -14.32 12.78 7.40
C THR A 15 -13.07 12.23 6.70
N SER A 16 -13.19 11.07 6.06
CA SER A 16 -12.07 10.32 5.48
C SER A 16 -11.47 10.98 4.24
N ARG A 17 -11.69 12.29 4.07
CA ARG A 17 -11.36 13.07 2.89
C ARG A 17 -10.16 13.97 3.09
N VAL A 18 -9.69 14.15 4.33
CA VAL A 18 -8.52 14.98 4.65
C VAL A 18 -7.46 14.07 5.27
N ALA A 19 -6.33 13.92 4.57
CA ALA A 19 -5.16 13.25 5.10
C ALA A 19 -4.29 14.28 5.83
N ASP A 20 -4.03 14.06 7.13
CA ASP A 20 -3.00 14.81 7.83
C ASP A 20 -1.62 14.35 7.34
N PHE A 21 -0.86 15.28 6.76
CA PHE A 21 0.47 15.01 6.19
C PHE A 21 1.58 15.71 6.97
N THR A 22 1.28 16.40 8.08
CA THR A 22 2.24 17.26 8.79
C THR A 22 3.47 16.49 9.26
N GLY A 23 3.26 15.32 9.88
CA GLY A 23 4.36 14.46 10.34
C GLY A 23 5.20 13.92 9.19
N LEU A 24 4.55 13.53 8.08
CA LEU A 24 5.21 13.04 6.88
C LEU A 24 6.10 14.11 6.25
N TYR A 25 5.59 15.34 6.16
CA TYR A 25 6.33 16.49 5.61
C TYR A 25 7.59 16.80 6.42
N GLN A 26 7.47 16.86 7.75
CA GLN A 26 8.63 17.11 8.61
C GLN A 26 9.69 16.01 8.51
N GLN A 27 9.27 14.74 8.38
CA GLN A 27 10.20 13.64 8.16
C GLN A 27 10.93 13.77 6.84
N HIS A 28 10.23 14.08 5.75
CA HIS A 28 10.85 14.26 4.43
C HIS A 28 11.89 15.37 4.39
N LEU A 29 11.66 16.48 5.13
CA LEU A 29 12.67 17.53 5.26
C LEU A 29 13.91 17.04 6.02
N ARG A 30 13.75 16.23 7.07
CA ARG A 30 14.87 15.64 7.81
C ARG A 30 15.66 14.66 6.95
N ASP A 31 14.98 13.80 6.21
CA ASP A 31 15.64 12.84 5.31
C ASP A 31 16.45 13.57 4.22
N LEU A 32 15.89 14.66 3.66
CA LEU A 32 16.60 15.50 2.68
C LEU A 32 17.86 16.14 3.27
N MET A 33 17.75 16.71 4.48
CA MET A 33 18.90 17.33 5.15
C MET A 33 20.01 16.29 5.37
N VAL A 34 19.68 15.09 5.85
CA VAL A 34 20.65 14.00 6.04
C VAL A 34 21.36 13.65 4.73
N TRP A 35 20.63 13.61 3.60
CA TRP A 35 21.24 13.32 2.30
C TRP A 35 22.22 14.41 1.86
N VAL A 36 21.82 15.67 1.99
CA VAL A 36 22.63 16.82 1.56
C VAL A 36 23.88 16.98 2.43
N GLU A 37 23.73 16.94 3.75
CA GLU A 37 24.81 17.18 4.71
C GLU A 37 25.89 16.10 4.68
N ASN A 38 25.47 14.84 4.47
CA ASN A 38 26.38 13.71 4.48
C ASN A 38 26.78 13.24 3.08
N ILE A 39 26.38 13.97 2.02
CA ILE A 39 26.64 13.62 0.61
C ILE A 39 26.16 12.18 0.31
N ILE A 40 25.00 11.81 0.85
CA ILE A 40 24.40 10.49 0.63
C ILE A 40 23.54 10.57 -0.63
N THR A 41 23.73 9.61 -1.53
CA THR A 41 22.88 9.46 -2.72
C THR A 41 21.46 9.03 -2.27
N PRO A 42 20.40 9.74 -2.69
CA PRO A 42 19.05 9.36 -2.34
C PRO A 42 18.65 8.01 -2.96
N PRO A 43 17.67 7.30 -2.37
CA PRO A 43 17.13 6.08 -2.97
C PRO A 43 16.52 6.37 -4.34
N THR A 44 16.51 5.36 -5.22
CA THR A 44 15.97 5.50 -6.58
C THR A 44 14.49 5.91 -6.54
N PRO A 45 14.12 7.05 -7.14
CA PRO A 45 12.75 7.54 -7.09
C PRO A 45 11.82 6.73 -7.98
N THR A 46 10.52 6.91 -7.76
CA THR A 46 9.48 6.50 -8.71
C THR A 46 9.68 7.23 -10.04
N ASN A 47 9.49 6.53 -11.15
CA ASN A 47 9.51 7.07 -12.50
C ASN A 47 8.16 7.73 -12.81
N TYR A 48 8.16 9.07 -12.80
CA TYR A 48 6.99 9.90 -13.12
C TYR A 48 7.42 11.15 -13.90
N THR A 49 6.47 11.75 -14.59
CA THR A 49 6.57 13.08 -15.20
C THR A 49 5.57 14.02 -14.53
N VAL A 50 5.84 15.32 -14.56
CA VAL A 50 4.87 16.33 -14.11
C VAL A 50 4.46 17.14 -15.34
N VAL A 51 3.19 17.01 -15.73
CA VAL A 51 2.59 17.68 -16.89
C VAL A 51 1.44 18.52 -16.35
N GLU A 52 1.43 19.82 -16.66
CA GLU A 52 0.33 20.73 -16.29
C GLU A 52 -0.07 20.71 -14.80
N ARG A 53 0.91 20.52 -13.88
CA ARG A 53 0.72 20.38 -12.41
C ARG A 53 0.11 19.05 -11.97
N GLN A 54 0.05 18.06 -12.85
CA GLN A 54 -0.37 16.71 -12.53
C GLN A 54 0.81 15.74 -12.62
N VAL A 55 0.86 14.81 -11.67
CA VAL A 55 1.84 13.71 -11.70
C VAL A 55 1.32 12.63 -12.62
N GLU A 56 2.02 12.39 -13.72
CA GLU A 56 1.78 11.28 -14.63
C GLU A 56 2.72 10.13 -14.31
N VAL A 57 2.16 8.96 -14.05
CA VAL A 57 2.92 7.76 -13.73
C VAL A 57 2.82 6.80 -14.91
N THR A 58 3.94 6.17 -15.27
CA THR A 58 3.97 5.21 -16.38
C THR A 58 2.90 4.11 -16.22
N LEU A 59 2.24 3.71 -17.31
CA LEU A 59 1.13 2.74 -17.24
C LEU A 59 1.57 1.38 -16.68
N SER A 60 2.76 0.92 -17.05
CA SER A 60 3.30 -0.35 -16.57
C SER A 60 3.85 -0.22 -15.15
N ALA A 61 3.29 -1.00 -14.22
CA ALA A 61 3.72 -1.01 -12.82
C ALA A 61 5.22 -1.34 -12.65
N SER A 62 5.78 -2.22 -13.48
CA SER A 62 7.20 -2.60 -13.43
C SER A 62 8.15 -1.45 -13.76
N VAL A 63 7.69 -0.47 -14.55
CA VAL A 63 8.50 0.68 -14.99
C VAL A 63 8.47 1.83 -14.00
N ARG A 64 7.48 1.85 -13.09
CA ARG A 64 7.31 2.89 -12.07
C ARG A 64 8.44 2.94 -11.04
N LYS A 65 9.14 1.83 -10.78
CA LYS A 65 10.21 1.74 -9.75
C LYS A 65 9.72 2.23 -8.36
N GLY A 66 10.66 2.49 -7.43
CA GLY A 66 10.36 3.03 -6.11
C GLY A 66 9.74 2.03 -5.12
N ILE A 67 9.02 2.55 -4.12
CA ILE A 67 8.47 1.80 -2.98
C ILE A 67 7.11 1.16 -3.28
N GLN A 68 6.55 1.33 -4.49
CA GLN A 68 5.28 0.68 -4.84
C GLN A 68 5.49 -0.82 -5.10
N PRO A 69 4.92 -1.71 -4.28
CA PRO A 69 5.09 -3.15 -4.48
C PRO A 69 4.38 -3.59 -5.76
N VAL A 70 5.14 -4.20 -6.69
CA VAL A 70 4.59 -4.94 -7.82
C VAL A 70 4.34 -6.37 -7.35
N VAL A 71 3.11 -6.66 -6.93
CA VAL A 71 2.69 -8.01 -6.53
C VAL A 71 2.18 -8.78 -7.74
N GLU A 72 2.77 -9.93 -8.03
CA GLU A 72 2.21 -10.89 -8.98
C GLU A 72 1.11 -11.71 -8.29
N LEU A 73 -0.13 -11.57 -8.75
CA LEU A 73 -1.26 -12.36 -8.28
C LEU A 73 -1.49 -13.53 -9.24
N PHE A 74 -1.35 -14.75 -8.74
CA PHE A 74 -1.66 -15.98 -9.48
C PHE A 74 -2.99 -16.57 -9.00
N VAL A 75 -3.79 -17.06 -9.94
CA VAL A 75 -4.98 -17.86 -9.68
C VAL A 75 -4.83 -19.17 -10.45
N ASP A 76 -4.77 -20.29 -9.72
CA ASP A 76 -4.59 -21.63 -10.29
C ASP A 76 -3.42 -21.67 -11.31
N ASP A 77 -2.26 -21.13 -10.89
CA ASP A 77 -1.02 -20.99 -11.68
C ASP A 77 -1.08 -20.06 -12.91
N SER A 78 -2.20 -19.38 -13.15
CA SER A 78 -2.33 -18.35 -14.19
C SER A 78 -2.13 -16.94 -13.64
N LYS A 79 -1.36 -16.11 -14.38
CA LYS A 79 -1.17 -14.67 -14.11
C LYS A 79 -2.38 -13.80 -14.48
N ARG A 80 -3.37 -14.34 -15.20
CA ARG A 80 -4.56 -13.60 -15.65
C ARG A 80 -5.81 -14.42 -15.36
N THR A 81 -6.79 -13.77 -14.74
CA THR A 81 -8.13 -14.30 -14.56
C THR A 81 -9.16 -13.23 -14.91
N GLN A 82 -10.33 -13.65 -15.38
CA GLN A 82 -11.47 -12.77 -15.65
C GLN A 82 -12.58 -13.11 -14.66
N SER A 83 -13.20 -12.12 -14.02
CA SER A 83 -14.27 -12.30 -13.05
C SER A 83 -15.39 -11.29 -13.24
N MET A 84 -16.62 -11.70 -12.94
CA MET A 84 -17.75 -10.77 -12.85
C MET A 84 -17.66 -9.92 -11.57
N VAL A 85 -18.21 -8.71 -11.61
CA VAL A 85 -18.32 -7.84 -10.44
C VAL A 85 -19.19 -8.51 -9.37
N GLY A 86 -18.73 -8.49 -8.11
CA GLY A 86 -19.46 -9.05 -6.96
C GLY A 86 -19.20 -10.54 -6.67
N TRP A 87 -18.37 -11.22 -7.47
CA TRP A 87 -18.06 -12.63 -7.27
C TRP A 87 -16.87 -12.85 -6.32
N GLN A 88 -17.11 -13.55 -5.21
CA GLN A 88 -16.06 -14.00 -4.30
C GLN A 88 -15.69 -15.45 -4.61
N ARG A 89 -14.47 -15.67 -5.11
CA ARG A 89 -13.90 -17.03 -5.23
C ARG A 89 -13.49 -17.53 -3.85
N ARG A 90 -14.00 -18.71 -3.45
CA ARG A 90 -13.54 -19.41 -2.25
C ARG A 90 -12.25 -20.16 -2.59
N LYS A 91 -11.21 -20.02 -1.77
CA LYS A 91 -10.02 -20.90 -1.89
C LYS A 91 -10.46 -22.35 -1.64
N PRO A 92 -10.04 -23.32 -2.46
CA PRO A 92 -10.24 -24.72 -2.10
C PRO A 92 -9.50 -25.03 -0.79
N PRO A 93 -10.03 -25.94 0.04
CA PRO A 93 -9.34 -26.38 1.24
C PRO A 93 -7.94 -26.87 0.88
N ARG A 94 -6.94 -26.44 1.64
CA ARG A 94 -5.55 -26.86 1.43
C ARG A 94 -5.47 -28.34 1.80
N THR A 95 -5.59 -29.22 0.81
CA THR A 95 -5.45 -30.67 1.02
C THR A 95 -4.00 -30.91 1.43
N MET A 96 -3.77 -31.20 2.71
CA MET A 96 -2.51 -31.82 3.13
C MET A 96 -2.47 -33.17 2.44
N ARG A 97 -1.57 -33.32 1.47
CA ARG A 97 -1.20 -34.62 0.93
C ARG A 97 -0.41 -35.31 2.04
N ALA A 98 -1.11 -36.01 2.92
CA ALA A 98 -0.48 -36.96 3.81
C ALA A 98 0.28 -37.95 2.92
N ALA A 99 1.59 -38.04 3.13
CA ALA A 99 2.39 -39.11 2.57
C ALA A 99 1.74 -40.43 2.99
N LEU A 100 1.27 -41.18 2.00
CA LEU A 100 1.01 -42.61 2.13
C LEU A 100 2.35 -43.29 1.85
N ASP A 101 2.83 -43.97 2.89
CA ASP A 101 3.80 -45.08 2.97
C ASP A 101 4.95 -45.15 1.95
#